data_AF-S0ENG4-F1
#
_entry.id   AF-S0ENG4-F1
#
_cell.length_a   1.000
_cell.length_b   1.000
_cell.length_c   1.000
_cell.angle_alpha   90.00
_cell.angle_beta   90.00
_cell.angle_gamma   90.00
#
_symmetry.space_group_name_H-M   'P 1'
#
loop_
_entity.id
_entity.type
_entity.pdbx_description
1 polymer ?
#
loop_
_entity_poly.entity_id
_entity_poly.type
_entity_poly.pdbx_seq_one_letter_code
_entity_poly.pdbx_strand_id
1 'polypeptide(L)'
;MIKTIQKELEGLDIRFDEPLKKYTYTKVGGPADYLAFPRNRLELSRIVKFANSQNIPWMVLGNASNIIVRDGGIRGFVIMFD
;
A
#
# COMPACT_ATOMS: atom_id res chain seq x y z
N MET A 1 9.43 9.13 -8.85
CA MET A 1 9.06 8.18 -7.77
C MET A 1 8.65 6.82 -8.31
N ILE A 2 7.64 6.70 -9.18
CA ILE A 2 7.16 5.41 -9.73
C ILE A 2 8.29 4.55 -10.32
N LYS A 3 9.14 5.11 -11.21
CA LYS A 3 10.29 4.39 -11.78
C LYS A 3 11.28 3.87 -10.72
N THR A 4 11.47 4.62 -9.64
CA THR A 4 12.33 4.22 -8.51
C THR A 4 11.71 3.05 -7.75
N ILE A 5 10.40 3.12 -7.47
CA ILE A 5 9.66 2.02 -6.82
C ILE A 5 9.73 0.75 -7.66
N GLN A 6 9.48 0.84 -8.97
CA GLN A 6 9.51 -0.32 -9.87
C GLN A 6 10.89 -0.98 -9.93
N LYS A 7 11.97 -0.20 -9.80
CA LYS A 7 13.35 -0.70 -9.78
C LYS A 7 13.74 -1.30 -8.43
N GLU A 8 13.55 -0.56 -7.33
CA GLU A 8 14.02 -0.96 -6.00
C GLU A 8 13.14 -2.07 -5.36
N LEU A 9 11.85 -2.06 -5.69
CA LEU A 9 10.87 -3.05 -5.26
C LEU A 9 10.46 -3.98 -6.40
N GLU A 10 11.39 -4.25 -7.32
CA GLU A 10 11.18 -5.21 -8.40
C GLU A 10 10.74 -6.58 -7.84
N GLY A 11 9.72 -7.15 -8.49
CA GLY A 11 9.13 -8.45 -8.15
C GLY A 11 8.03 -8.42 -7.09
N LEU A 12 7.67 -7.23 -6.55
CA LEU A 12 6.56 -7.06 -5.63
C LEU A 12 5.29 -6.59 -6.38
N ASP A 13 4.11 -7.06 -5.98
CA ASP A 13 2.83 -6.53 -6.47
C ASP A 13 2.57 -5.19 -5.80
N ILE A 14 2.78 -4.10 -6.55
CA ILE A 14 2.52 -2.73 -6.13
C ILE A 14 1.65 -2.07 -7.21
N ARG A 15 0.47 -1.63 -6.80
CA ARG A 15 -0.50 -0.91 -7.63
C ARG A 15 -0.44 0.56 -7.30
N PHE A 16 -0.56 1.39 -8.32
CA PHE A 16 -0.44 2.85 -8.21
C PHE A 16 -1.83 3.47 -8.37
N ASP A 17 -2.15 4.45 -7.53
CA ASP A 17 -3.44 5.16 -7.56
C ASP A 17 -4.65 4.19 -7.50
N GLU A 18 -4.54 3.15 -6.66
CA GLU A 18 -5.50 2.05 -6.64
C GLU A 18 -6.67 2.34 -5.68
N PRO A 19 -7.93 2.35 -6.14
CA PRO A 19 -9.08 2.64 -5.30
C PRO A 19 -9.29 1.62 -4.18
N LEU A 20 -9.22 2.07 -2.91
CA LEU A 20 -9.35 1.20 -1.74
C LEU A 20 -10.76 0.63 -1.54
N LYS A 21 -11.78 1.25 -2.13
CA LYS A 21 -13.16 0.72 -2.16
C LYS A 21 -13.28 -0.72 -2.69
N LYS A 22 -12.31 -1.20 -3.48
CA LYS A 22 -12.28 -2.59 -3.96
C LYS A 22 -11.85 -3.60 -2.89
N TYR A 23 -11.26 -3.13 -1.79
CA TYR A 23 -10.61 -3.94 -0.76
C TYR A 23 -11.22 -3.74 0.63
N THR A 24 -11.85 -2.60 0.88
CA THR A 24 -12.56 -2.32 2.14
C THR A 24 -13.90 -3.07 2.20
N TYR A 25 -14.26 -3.59 3.38
CA TYR A 25 -15.56 -4.25 3.59
C TYR A 25 -16.76 -3.32 3.29
N THR A 26 -16.63 -2.04 3.64
CA THR A 26 -17.64 -1.00 3.45
C THR A 26 -17.83 -0.58 1.99
N LYS A 27 -16.97 -1.06 1.07
CA LYS A 27 -16.94 -0.69 -0.36
C LYS A 27 -16.85 0.83 -0.61
N VAL A 28 -16.26 1.56 0.33
CA VAL A 28 -15.97 3.00 0.22
C VAL A 28 -14.48 3.24 0.42
N GLY A 29 -13.95 4.29 -0.20
CA GLY A 29 -12.54 4.64 -0.08
C GLY A 29 -11.91 5.12 -1.37
N GLY A 30 -11.21 6.24 -1.26
CA GLY A 30 -10.37 6.80 -2.33
C GLY A 30 -9.13 5.96 -2.63
N PRO A 31 -8.25 6.46 -3.52
CA PRO A 31 -7.07 5.72 -3.95
C PRO A 31 -5.97 5.69 -2.88
N ALA A 32 -5.18 4.60 -2.86
CA ALA A 32 -3.87 4.62 -2.24
C ALA A 32 -2.82 5.06 -3.26
N ASP A 33 -1.89 5.93 -2.87
CA ASP A 33 -0.75 6.30 -3.74
C ASP A 33 -0.02 5.03 -4.20
N TYR A 34 0.26 4.12 -3.25
CA TYR A 34 0.90 2.82 -3.49
C TYR A 34 0.20 1.72 -2.68
N LEU A 35 -0.50 0.80 -3.33
CA LEU A 35 -1.08 -0.38 -2.69
C LEU A 35 -0.19 -1.60 -2.92
N ALA A 36 0.39 -2.16 -1.85
CA ALA A 36 1.34 -3.26 -1.92
C ALA A 36 0.77 -4.56 -1.33
N PHE A 37 1.07 -5.70 -1.98
CA PHE A 37 0.68 -7.04 -1.56
C PHE A 37 1.91 -7.93 -1.35
N PRO A 38 2.67 -7.74 -0.25
CA PRO A 38 3.81 -8.61 0.04
C PRO A 38 3.36 -10.03 0.32
N ARG A 39 4.06 -11.01 -0.25
CA ARG A 39 3.76 -12.44 -0.11
C ARG A 39 4.37 -13.08 1.13
N ASN A 40 5.33 -12.40 1.74
CA ASN A 40 6.09 -12.90 2.88
C ASN A 40 6.75 -11.75 3.65
N ARG A 41 7.33 -12.08 4.81
CA ARG A 41 8.01 -11.12 5.69
C ARG A 41 9.20 -10.41 5.02
N LEU A 42 9.90 -11.06 4.08
CA LEU A 42 11.04 -10.45 3.40
C LEU A 42 10.58 -9.32 2.47
N GLU A 43 9.50 -9.52 1.71
CA GLU A 43 8.91 -8.49 0.86
C GLU A 43 8.34 -7.34 1.67
N LEU A 44 7.63 -7.64 2.77
CA LEU A 44 7.16 -6.62 3.71
C LEU A 44 8.33 -5.77 4.23
N SER A 45 9.42 -6.43 4.66
CA SER A 45 10.62 -5.75 5.14
C SER A 45 11.24 -4.84 4.08
N ARG A 46 11.28 -5.28 2.82
CA ARG A 46 11.77 -4.47 1.69
C ARG A 46 10.93 -3.21 1.49
N ILE A 47 9.59 -3.33 1.48
CA ILE A 47 8.69 -2.17 1.33
C ILE A 47 8.91 -1.17 2.46
N VAL A 48 8.90 -1.63 3.72
CA VAL A 48 9.04 -0.77 4.89
C VAL A 48 10.39 -0.06 4.91
N LYS A 49 11.48 -0.77 4.61
CA LYS A 49 12.83 -0.17 4.53
C LYS A 49 12.91 0.89 3.44
N PHE A 50 12.34 0.62 2.27
CA PHE A 50 12.29 1.57 1.16
C PHE A 50 11.46 2.80 1.53
N ALA A 51 10.25 2.61 2.08
CA ALA A 51 9.38 3.71 2.48
C ALA A 51 10.05 4.61 3.52
N ASN A 52 10.69 4.02 4.54
CA ASN A 52 11.42 4.76 5.56
C ASN A 52 12.62 5.53 4.96
N SER A 53 13.40 4.94 4.06
CA SER A 53 14.56 5.62 3.46
C SER A 53 14.17 6.80 2.57
N GLN A 54 12.97 6.76 2.00
CA GLN A 54 12.41 7.83 1.16
C GLN A 54 11.47 8.78 1.94
N ASN A 55 11.31 8.61 3.26
CA ASN A 55 10.35 9.34 4.09
C ASN A 55 8.90 9.29 3.54
N ILE A 56 8.52 8.15 2.95
CA ILE A 56 7.16 7.90 2.47
C ILE A 56 6.35 7.32 3.63
N PRO A 57 5.21 7.94 4.01
CA PRO A 57 4.36 7.37 5.05
C PRO A 57 3.81 6.01 4.60
N TRP A 58 3.63 5.10 5.54
CA TRP A 58 3.08 3.78 5.25
C TRP A 58 2.22 3.26 6.38
N MET A 59 1.27 2.41 6.05
CA MET A 59 0.45 1.68 7.01
C MET A 59 0.18 0.26 6.52
N VAL A 60 -0.09 -0.64 7.47
CA VAL A 60 -0.51 -2.01 7.17
C VAL A 60 -2.01 -2.13 7.40
N LEU A 61 -2.69 -2.76 6.45
CA LEU A 61 -4.08 -3.18 6.56
C LEU A 61 -4.12 -4.72 6.53
N GLY A 62 -4.75 -5.32 7.54
CA GLY A 62 -5.22 -6.70 7.45
C GLY A 62 -6.54 -6.75 6.68
N ASN A 63 -7.56 -7.38 7.26
CA ASN A 63 -8.90 -7.54 6.65
C ASN A 63 -9.70 -6.26 6.37
N ALA A 64 -9.15 -5.07 6.64
CA ALA A 64 -9.80 -3.77 6.41
C ALA A 64 -11.24 -3.67 6.96
N SER A 65 -11.58 -4.46 7.98
CA SER A 65 -12.96 -4.64 8.48
C SER A 65 -13.40 -3.54 9.45
N ASN A 66 -12.47 -2.71 9.93
CA ASN A 66 -12.73 -1.64 10.89
C ASN A 66 -12.12 -0.30 10.49
N ILE A 67 -12.07 -0.01 9.18
CA ILE A 67 -11.53 1.24 8.63
C ILE A 67 -12.54 1.86 7.67
N ILE A 68 -12.71 3.19 7.78
CA ILE A 68 -13.39 4.02 6.77
C ILE A 68 -12.32 4.87 6.09
N VAL A 69 -12.09 4.61 4.82
CA VAL A 69 -11.22 5.42 3.98
C VAL A 69 -12.05 6.55 3.37
N ARG A 70 -11.58 7.79 3.49
CA ARG A 70 -12.24 8.95 2.86
C ARG A 70 -12.02 8.94 1.34
N ASP A 71 -12.84 9.66 0.58
CA ASP A 71 -12.68 9.75 -0.88
C ASP A 71 -11.34 10.34 -1.33
N GLY A 72 -10.70 11.13 -0.45
CA GLY A 72 -9.34 11.65 -0.66
C GLY A 72 -8.23 10.59 -0.60
N GLY A 73 -8.55 9.34 -0.24
CA GLY A 73 -7.61 8.23 -0.29
C GLY A 73 -6.58 8.23 0.83
N ILE A 74 -5.46 7.53 0.61
CA ILE A 74 -4.35 7.40 1.56
C ILE A 74 -3.03 7.73 0.85
N ARG A 75 -2.27 8.65 1.46
CA ARG A 75 -0.95 9.05 0.99
C ARG A 75 0.10 8.01 1.38
N GLY A 76 1.02 7.73 0.46
CA GLY A 76 2.09 6.75 0.65
C GLY A 76 1.65 5.30 0.52
N PHE A 77 2.34 4.39 1.23
CA PHE A 77 2.12 2.95 1.09
C PHE A 77 0.96 2.47 1.96
N VAL A 78 0.00 1.80 1.33
CA VAL A 78 -0.96 0.92 2.00
C VAL A 78 -0.51 -0.50 1.73
N ILE A 79 -0.21 -1.26 2.78
CA ILE A 79 0.33 -2.61 2.67
C ILE A 79 -0.75 -3.59 3.13
N MET A 80 -1.27 -4.40 2.21
CA MET A 80 -2.21 -5.47 2.54
C MET A 80 -1.44 -6.74 2.82
N PHE A 81 -1.48 -7.20 4.07
CA PHE A 81 -0.74 -8.37 4.53
C PHE A 81 -1.67 -9.23 5.40
N ASP A 82 -2.17 -10.31 4.82
CA ASP A 82 -2.97 -11.37 5.46
C ASP A 82 -2.27 -12.72 5.24
#